data_AF-A0ABD5QG73-F1
#
_entry.id   AF-A0ABD5QG73-F1
#
_cell.length_a   1.000
_cell.length_b   1.000
_cell.length_c   1.000
_cell.angle_alpha   90.00
_cell.angle_beta   90.00
_cell.angle_gamma   90.00
#
_symmetry.space_group_name_H-M   'P 1'
#
loop_
_entity.id
_entity.type
_entity.pdbx_description
1 polymer ?
#
loop_
_entity_poly.entity_id
_entity_poly.type
_entity_poly.pdbx_seq_one_letter_code
_entity_poly.pdbx_strand_id
1 'polypeptide(L)'
;MKIRGERECTDCGTRWSYYETGSVGCPACSSLRSVGTGERTEHTDLDAALELTEVRGLIDDAPLEEVAERAAEEARSYVRRRGFVRGGDLIDLDESYLAAAELRYVADVLARTPSHERTDEGELYFVSLLRDADGGERPPVAEVPHGLAMARGLAYAEAVREYRRDVRSWLEGRELAPDERGALDSLGEHVTRIRMLDGDVSPQIAERLVETARDLGRALRDGDEVALARAEDRLEALDDV
;
A
#
# COMPACT_ATOMS: atom_id res chain seq x y z
N MET A 1 -2.57 12.43 9.45
CA MET A 1 -3.13 13.33 10.49
C MET A 1 -2.15 13.43 11.64
N LYS A 2 -1.91 14.64 12.21
CA LYS A 2 -1.10 14.76 13.43
C LYS A 2 -1.87 14.29 14.65
N ILE A 3 -1.37 13.32 15.42
CA ILE A 3 -1.99 12.82 16.68
C ILE A 3 -0.99 12.82 17.83
N ARG A 4 -1.48 12.79 19.07
CA ARG A 4 -0.64 12.51 20.26
C ARG A 4 -0.57 11.01 20.46
N GLY A 5 0.55 10.39 20.08
CA GLY A 5 0.69 8.94 20.18
C GLY A 5 1.10 8.44 21.55
N GLU A 6 1.86 9.22 22.32
CA GLU A 6 2.15 8.87 23.72
C GLU A 6 0.86 8.87 24.53
N ARG A 7 0.66 7.86 25.38
CA ARG A 7 -0.52 7.73 26.23
C ARG A 7 -0.14 7.44 27.66
N GLU A 8 -0.98 7.90 28.59
CA GLU A 8 -0.90 7.57 30.02
C GLU A 8 -2.25 7.03 30.50
N CYS A 9 -2.24 5.89 31.19
CA CYS A 9 -3.43 5.31 31.80
C CYS A 9 -3.81 6.10 33.06
N THR A 10 -5.05 6.56 33.15
CA THR A 10 -5.50 7.29 34.34
C THR A 10 -5.81 6.38 35.53
N ASP A 11 -5.91 5.07 35.31
CA ASP A 11 -6.21 4.09 36.38
C ASP A 11 -4.94 3.52 37.03
N CYS A 12 -3.87 3.28 36.25
CA CYS A 12 -2.63 2.66 36.77
C CYS A 12 -1.33 3.43 36.46
N GLY A 13 -1.39 4.54 35.70
CA GLY A 13 -0.23 5.38 35.39
C GLY A 13 0.74 4.81 34.34
N THR A 14 0.51 3.60 33.82
CA THR A 14 1.33 3.04 32.73
C THR A 14 1.32 3.96 31.52
N ARG A 15 2.50 4.17 30.92
CA ARG A 15 2.69 4.90 29.68
C ARG A 15 3.03 3.97 28.53
N TRP A 16 2.52 4.25 27.34
CA TRP A 16 2.80 3.48 26.13
C TRP A 16 2.58 4.34 24.88
N SER A 17 3.13 3.88 23.76
CA SER A 17 2.93 4.49 22.45
C SER A 17 1.76 3.82 21.72
N TYR A 18 0.77 4.63 21.32
CA TYR A 18 -0.27 4.21 20.39
C TYR A 18 0.34 3.75 19.05
N TYR A 19 1.47 4.33 18.63
CA TYR A 19 2.11 3.97 17.36
C TYR A 19 2.67 2.54 17.35
N GLU A 20 3.01 2.00 18.52
CA GLU A 20 3.50 0.62 18.68
C GLU A 20 2.35 -0.38 18.88
N THR A 21 1.27 0.05 19.54
CA THR A 21 0.23 -0.85 20.03
C THR A 21 -1.07 -0.81 19.23
N GLY A 22 -1.27 0.23 18.41
CA GLY A 22 -2.54 0.49 17.73
C GLY A 22 -3.73 0.75 18.66
N SER A 23 -3.51 0.79 19.99
CA SER A 23 -4.57 0.69 20.99
C SER A 23 -4.59 1.85 21.97
N VAL A 24 -5.80 2.30 22.29
CA VAL A 24 -6.07 3.24 23.40
C VAL A 24 -6.20 2.52 24.75
N GLY A 25 -6.24 1.19 24.76
CA GLY A 25 -6.27 0.38 25.96
C GLY A 25 -4.90 0.28 26.61
N CYS A 26 -4.86 0.36 27.94
CA CYS A 26 -3.62 0.20 28.68
C CYS A 26 -3.12 -1.25 28.57
N PRO A 27 -1.86 -1.47 28.13
CA PRO A 27 -1.32 -2.83 27.98
C PRO A 27 -1.10 -3.55 29.33
N ALA A 28 -1.03 -2.81 30.44
CA ALA A 28 -0.79 -3.39 31.77
C ALA A 28 -2.07 -3.81 32.51
N CYS A 29 -3.16 -3.05 32.40
CA CYS A 29 -4.39 -3.30 33.15
C CYS A 29 -5.66 -3.41 32.29
N SER A 30 -5.51 -3.34 30.96
CA SER A 30 -6.60 -3.39 29.98
C SER A 30 -7.66 -2.27 30.13
N SER A 31 -7.42 -1.26 30.96
CA SER A 31 -8.32 -0.11 31.07
C SER A 31 -8.32 0.71 29.78
N LEU A 32 -9.51 1.12 29.34
CA LEU A 32 -9.70 2.04 28.20
C LEU A 32 -9.57 3.52 28.62
N ARG A 33 -9.34 3.79 29.91
CA ARG A 33 -9.18 5.15 30.43
C ARG A 33 -7.75 5.62 30.28
N SER A 34 -7.49 6.30 29.17
CA SER A 34 -6.17 6.82 28.83
C SER A 34 -6.26 8.20 28.18
N VAL A 35 -5.24 9.01 28.44
CA VAL A 35 -5.10 10.36 27.86
C VAL A 35 -3.87 10.41 26.96
N GLY A 36 -3.98 11.10 25.82
CA GLY A 36 -2.85 11.34 24.93
C GLY A 36 -1.94 12.44 25.49
N THR A 37 -0.69 12.09 25.75
CA THR A 37 0.38 12.97 26.24
C THR A 37 1.35 13.33 25.11
N GLY A 38 2.26 14.28 25.33
CA GLY A 38 3.29 14.63 24.34
C GLY A 38 2.83 15.52 23.18
N GLU A 39 3.73 15.68 22.20
CA GLU A 39 3.53 16.49 21.00
C GLU A 39 2.67 15.76 19.96
N ARG A 40 2.13 16.52 19.02
CA ARG A 40 1.34 15.95 17.92
C ARG A 40 2.27 15.61 16.77
N THR A 41 2.37 14.32 16.44
CA THR A 41 3.23 13.82 15.37
C THR A 41 2.39 13.29 14.21
N GLU A 42 2.87 13.47 12.99
CA GLU A 42 2.20 12.98 11.79
C GLU A 42 2.05 11.46 11.83
N HIS A 43 0.85 10.99 11.51
CA HIS A 43 0.52 9.58 11.50
C HIS A 43 -0.61 9.33 10.50
N THR A 44 -0.35 8.42 9.57
CA THR A 44 -1.30 8.00 8.54
C THR A 44 -1.52 6.49 8.58
N ASP A 45 -0.57 5.74 9.14
CA ASP A 45 -0.66 4.28 9.22
C ASP A 45 -1.56 3.79 10.36
N LEU A 46 -2.88 3.70 10.12
CA LEU A 46 -3.79 3.15 11.13
C LEU A 46 -3.57 1.64 11.29
N ASP A 47 -3.73 1.16 12.52
CA ASP A 47 -3.69 -0.26 12.84
C ASP A 47 -4.86 -0.98 12.16
N ALA A 48 -4.54 -1.68 11.06
CA ALA A 48 -5.48 -2.41 10.23
C ALA A 48 -4.80 -3.68 9.73
N ALA A 49 -5.46 -4.82 9.93
CA ALA A 49 -5.11 -6.10 9.34
C ALA A 49 -6.01 -6.36 8.12
N LEU A 50 -5.44 -7.01 7.10
CA LEU A 50 -6.22 -7.56 5.99
C LEU A 50 -6.70 -8.94 6.41
N GLU A 51 -8.02 -9.14 6.50
CA GLU A 51 -8.61 -10.41 6.94
C GLU A 51 -9.32 -11.08 5.77
N LEU A 52 -8.77 -12.18 5.25
CA LEU A 52 -9.32 -12.89 4.10
C LEU A 52 -9.90 -14.27 4.43
N THR A 53 -9.84 -14.68 5.71
CA THR A 53 -10.24 -16.02 6.14
C THR A 53 -11.71 -16.32 5.83
N GLU A 54 -12.62 -15.39 6.08
CA GLU A 54 -14.04 -15.57 5.76
C GLU A 54 -14.27 -15.62 4.25
N VAL A 55 -13.59 -14.78 3.48
CA VAL A 55 -13.70 -14.73 2.02
C VAL A 55 -13.21 -16.03 1.37
N ARG A 56 -12.08 -16.57 1.85
CA ARG A 56 -11.56 -17.88 1.42
C ARG A 56 -12.53 -19.03 1.68
N GLY A 57 -13.31 -18.95 2.77
CA GLY A 57 -14.35 -19.93 3.08
C GLY A 57 -15.49 -19.98 2.07
N LEU A 58 -15.68 -18.92 1.26
CA LEU A 58 -16.77 -18.85 0.28
C LEU A 58 -16.42 -19.52 -1.07
N ILE A 59 -15.16 -19.88 -1.31
CA ILE A 59 -14.70 -20.36 -2.62
C ILE A 59 -15.52 -21.57 -3.13
N ASP A 60 -15.88 -22.49 -2.23
CA ASP A 60 -16.65 -23.69 -2.57
C ASP A 60 -18.17 -23.51 -2.46
N ASP A 61 -18.62 -22.43 -1.80
CA ASP A 61 -20.01 -22.24 -1.39
C ASP A 61 -20.73 -21.09 -2.16
N ALA A 62 -19.98 -20.25 -2.87
CA ALA A 62 -20.50 -19.08 -3.58
C ALA A 62 -19.95 -18.96 -5.02
N PRO A 63 -20.68 -18.28 -5.93
CA PRO A 63 -20.13 -17.94 -7.24
C PRO A 63 -18.88 -17.06 -7.11
N LEU A 64 -17.89 -17.28 -8.00
CA LEU A 64 -16.61 -16.55 -7.96
C LEU A 64 -16.76 -15.02 -8.01
N GLU A 65 -17.82 -14.52 -8.65
CA GLU A 65 -18.17 -13.09 -8.66
C GLU A 65 -18.41 -12.55 -7.25
N GLU A 66 -19.20 -13.26 -6.43
CA GLU A 66 -19.49 -12.86 -5.05
C GLU A 66 -18.22 -12.94 -4.18
N VAL A 67 -17.40 -13.97 -4.39
CA VAL A 67 -16.10 -14.10 -3.71
C VAL A 67 -15.18 -12.93 -4.07
N ALA A 68 -15.12 -12.55 -5.34
CA ALA A 68 -14.32 -11.43 -5.83
C ALA A 68 -14.84 -10.09 -5.28
N GLU A 69 -16.16 -9.85 -5.26
CA GLU A 69 -16.73 -8.65 -4.66
C GLU A 69 -16.34 -8.51 -3.18
N ARG A 70 -16.48 -9.59 -2.40
CA ARG A 70 -16.09 -9.61 -0.98
C ARG A 70 -14.58 -9.38 -0.80
N ALA A 71 -13.74 -10.02 -1.62
CA ALA A 71 -12.30 -9.80 -1.59
C ALA A 71 -11.92 -8.34 -1.89
N ALA A 72 -12.58 -7.73 -2.89
CA ALA A 72 -12.36 -6.34 -3.26
C ALA A 72 -12.76 -5.38 -2.14
N GLU A 73 -13.86 -5.67 -1.43
CA GLU A 73 -14.32 -4.88 -0.28
C GLU A 73 -13.34 -4.92 0.88
N GLU A 74 -12.88 -6.10 1.29
CA GLU A 74 -11.89 -6.25 2.38
C GLU A 74 -10.57 -5.57 2.04
N ALA A 75 -10.05 -5.83 0.84
CA ALA A 75 -8.82 -5.20 0.37
C ALA A 75 -8.96 -3.67 0.28
N ARG A 76 -10.09 -3.14 -0.21
CA ARG A 76 -10.38 -1.70 -0.24
C ARG A 76 -10.45 -1.08 1.15
N SER A 77 -11.05 -1.79 2.10
CA SER A 77 -11.16 -1.39 3.50
C SER A 77 -9.77 -1.26 4.14
N TYR A 78 -8.91 -2.25 3.91
CA TYR A 78 -7.53 -2.26 4.38
C TYR A 78 -6.70 -1.12 3.78
N VAL A 79 -6.61 -1.00 2.45
CA VAL A 79 -5.78 0.04 1.80
C VAL A 79 -6.22 1.46 2.15
N ARG A 80 -7.52 1.68 2.44
CA ARG A 80 -8.03 2.99 2.85
C ARG A 80 -7.59 3.39 4.27
N ARG A 81 -7.32 2.42 5.14
CA ARG A 81 -6.94 2.66 6.55
C ARG A 81 -5.42 2.73 6.71
N ARG A 82 -4.68 1.99 5.90
CA ARG A 82 -3.22 2.01 5.89
C ARG A 82 -2.69 3.34 5.36
N GLY A 83 -1.47 3.65 5.79
CA GLY A 83 -0.67 4.79 5.36
C GLY A 83 0.80 4.47 5.61
N PHE A 84 1.67 5.43 5.34
CA PHE A 84 3.12 5.22 5.33
C PHE A 84 3.88 6.12 6.30
N VAL A 85 3.17 6.82 7.21
CA VAL A 85 3.80 7.54 8.33
C VAL A 85 3.33 6.94 9.64
N ARG A 86 4.27 6.36 10.39
CA ARG A 86 4.04 5.77 11.71
C ARG A 86 4.78 6.58 12.76
N GLY A 87 4.05 7.31 13.59
CA GLY A 87 4.65 8.07 14.69
C GLY A 87 5.67 9.13 14.27
N GLY A 88 5.54 9.69 13.06
CA GLY A 88 6.49 10.65 12.48
C GLY A 88 7.58 10.02 11.62
N ASP A 89 7.69 8.70 11.62
CA ASP A 89 8.63 7.98 10.77
C ASP A 89 7.94 7.54 9.48
N LEU A 90 8.57 7.86 8.36
CA LEU A 90 8.17 7.31 7.07
C LEU A 90 8.56 5.81 7.07
N ILE A 91 7.61 4.95 6.71
CA ILE A 91 7.82 3.50 6.54
C ILE A 91 7.80 3.15 5.05
N ASP A 92 8.30 1.97 4.70
CA ASP A 92 8.33 1.53 3.31
C ASP A 92 6.92 1.28 2.74
N LEU A 93 6.79 1.44 1.43
CA LEU A 93 5.69 0.85 0.67
C LEU A 93 5.82 -0.68 0.74
N ASP A 94 5.17 -1.29 1.72
CA ASP A 94 5.34 -2.71 2.04
C ASP A 94 4.61 -3.67 1.09
N GLU A 95 5.00 -4.95 1.14
CA GLU A 95 4.41 -5.99 0.29
C GLU A 95 2.94 -6.27 0.61
N SER A 96 2.53 -6.17 1.87
CA SER A 96 1.13 -6.37 2.28
C SER A 96 0.21 -5.31 1.68
N TYR A 97 0.65 -4.04 1.61
CA TYR A 97 -0.09 -2.98 0.93
C TYR A 97 -0.21 -3.25 -0.57
N LEU A 98 0.88 -3.68 -1.23
CA LEU A 98 0.85 -4.01 -2.65
C LEU A 98 -0.04 -5.22 -2.94
N ALA A 99 0.01 -6.26 -2.11
CA ALA A 99 -0.79 -7.46 -2.27
C ALA A 99 -2.28 -7.15 -2.13
N ALA A 100 -2.64 -6.34 -1.12
CA ALA A 100 -4.00 -5.87 -0.93
C ALA A 100 -4.46 -4.97 -2.09
N ALA A 101 -3.63 -4.00 -2.49
CA ALA A 101 -3.96 -3.12 -3.61
C ALA A 101 -4.22 -3.92 -4.88
N GLU A 102 -3.38 -4.91 -5.17
CA GLU A 102 -3.56 -5.74 -6.34
C GLU A 102 -4.78 -6.65 -6.25
N LEU A 103 -4.97 -7.35 -5.12
CA LEU A 103 -6.16 -8.16 -4.87
C LEU A 103 -7.43 -7.35 -5.11
N ARG A 104 -7.49 -6.11 -4.61
CA ARG A 104 -8.62 -5.21 -4.84
C ARG A 104 -8.91 -5.01 -6.33
N TYR A 105 -7.90 -4.63 -7.12
CA TYR A 105 -8.11 -4.31 -8.54
C TYR A 105 -8.39 -5.55 -9.38
N VAL A 106 -7.70 -6.65 -9.12
CA VAL A 106 -7.95 -7.94 -9.81
C VAL A 106 -9.35 -8.45 -9.50
N ALA A 107 -9.77 -8.39 -8.23
CA ALA A 107 -11.08 -8.81 -7.81
C ALA A 107 -12.19 -7.90 -8.37
N ASP A 108 -11.99 -6.58 -8.39
CA ASP A 108 -12.89 -5.61 -9.03
C ASP A 108 -13.07 -5.91 -10.54
N VAL A 109 -12.02 -6.37 -11.24
CA VAL A 109 -12.12 -6.82 -12.65
C VAL A 109 -12.93 -8.11 -12.76
N LEU A 110 -12.57 -9.16 -12.01
CA LEU A 110 -13.24 -10.46 -12.11
C LEU A 110 -14.72 -10.42 -11.74
N ALA A 111 -15.08 -9.63 -10.72
CA ALA A 111 -16.47 -9.42 -10.33
C ALA A 111 -17.30 -8.86 -11.50
N ARG A 112 -16.72 -8.00 -12.33
CA ARG A 112 -17.42 -7.35 -13.45
C ARG A 112 -17.33 -8.12 -14.76
N THR A 113 -16.33 -8.96 -14.94
CA THR A 113 -16.18 -9.80 -16.13
C THR A 113 -17.19 -10.94 -16.09
N PRO A 114 -18.06 -11.09 -17.10
CA PRO A 114 -18.99 -12.23 -17.20
C PRO A 114 -18.24 -13.57 -17.15
N SER A 115 -18.82 -14.58 -16.50
CA SER A 115 -18.16 -15.89 -16.31
C SER A 115 -17.67 -16.55 -17.61
N HIS A 116 -18.32 -16.31 -18.75
CA HIS A 116 -17.92 -16.87 -20.05
C HIS A 116 -16.75 -16.13 -20.72
N GLU A 117 -16.38 -14.95 -20.24
CA GLU A 117 -15.24 -14.14 -20.70
C GLU A 117 -14.01 -14.31 -19.81
N ARG A 118 -14.17 -14.98 -18.66
CA ARG A 118 -13.07 -15.27 -17.73
C ARG A 118 -12.15 -16.34 -18.33
N THR A 119 -10.90 -16.30 -17.91
CA THR A 119 -9.87 -17.27 -18.28
C THR A 119 -9.43 -18.03 -17.05
N ASP A 120 -9.14 -19.33 -17.20
CA ASP A 120 -8.66 -20.17 -16.10
C ASP A 120 -7.40 -19.57 -15.44
N GLU A 121 -6.53 -18.96 -16.24
CA GLU A 121 -5.32 -18.27 -15.77
C GLU A 121 -5.67 -17.06 -14.88
N GLY A 122 -6.63 -16.24 -15.30
CA GLY A 122 -7.12 -15.09 -14.52
C GLY A 122 -7.81 -15.50 -13.21
N GLU A 123 -8.62 -16.56 -13.24
CA GLU A 123 -9.28 -17.08 -12.03
C GLU A 123 -8.26 -17.68 -11.05
N LEU A 124 -7.30 -18.48 -11.55
CA LEU A 124 -6.22 -19.02 -10.73
C LEU A 124 -5.36 -17.92 -10.12
N TYR A 125 -5.07 -16.88 -10.90
CA TYR A 125 -4.31 -15.73 -10.45
C TYR A 125 -4.98 -15.01 -9.26
N PHE A 126 -6.29 -14.77 -9.36
CA PHE A 126 -7.07 -14.21 -8.27
C PHE A 126 -7.11 -15.12 -7.04
N VAL A 127 -7.33 -16.43 -7.22
CA VAL A 127 -7.33 -17.38 -6.09
C VAL A 127 -5.97 -17.41 -5.39
N SER A 128 -4.88 -17.26 -6.13
CA SER A 128 -3.53 -17.18 -5.58
C SER A 128 -3.34 -15.91 -4.73
N LEU A 129 -3.78 -14.75 -5.23
CA LEU A 129 -3.80 -13.51 -4.44
C LEU A 129 -4.70 -13.64 -3.19
N LEU A 130 -5.91 -14.18 -3.34
CA LEU A 130 -6.85 -14.36 -2.22
C LEU A 130 -6.28 -15.28 -1.14
N ARG A 131 -5.44 -16.26 -1.54
CA ARG A 131 -4.80 -17.16 -0.59
C ARG A 131 -3.77 -16.43 0.28
N ASP A 132 -2.89 -15.62 -0.32
CA ASP A 132 -1.65 -15.21 0.35
C ASP A 132 -1.50 -13.69 0.57
N ALA A 133 -2.44 -12.86 0.10
CA ALA A 133 -2.32 -11.40 0.19
C ALA A 133 -2.32 -10.85 1.62
N ASP A 134 -3.03 -11.48 2.57
CA ASP A 134 -2.97 -11.13 4.00
C ASP A 134 -1.65 -11.53 4.67
N GLY A 135 -0.89 -12.44 4.06
CA GLY A 135 0.52 -12.71 4.39
C GLY A 135 1.50 -11.75 3.71
N GLY A 136 1.02 -10.88 2.82
CA GLY A 136 1.85 -9.98 2.02
C GLY A 136 2.59 -10.65 0.87
N GLU A 137 2.12 -11.81 0.40
CA GLU A 137 2.69 -12.46 -0.77
C GLU A 137 1.88 -12.15 -2.03
N ARG A 138 2.58 -12.07 -3.16
CA ARG A 138 2.01 -11.81 -4.48
C ARG A 138 2.59 -12.81 -5.47
N PRO A 139 1.80 -13.29 -6.45
CA PRO A 139 2.36 -14.02 -7.57
C PRO A 139 3.43 -13.19 -8.31
N PRO A 140 4.49 -13.82 -8.83
CA PRO A 140 5.56 -13.14 -9.56
C PRO A 140 5.05 -12.30 -10.75
N VAL A 141 5.78 -11.23 -11.07
CA VAL A 141 5.50 -10.36 -12.24
C VAL A 141 5.53 -11.09 -13.59
N ALA A 142 6.11 -12.28 -13.67
CA ALA A 142 6.08 -13.09 -14.89
C ALA A 142 4.79 -13.90 -15.05
N GLU A 143 4.02 -14.05 -13.97
CA GLU A 143 2.80 -14.87 -13.91
C GLU A 143 1.53 -14.02 -14.02
N VAL A 144 1.64 -12.71 -14.32
CA VAL A 144 0.47 -11.85 -14.49
C VAL A 144 -0.23 -12.21 -15.80
N PRO A 145 -1.51 -12.61 -15.75
CA PRO A 145 -2.25 -12.88 -16.97
C PRO A 145 -2.43 -11.59 -17.77
N HIS A 146 -2.38 -11.69 -19.10
CA HIS A 146 -2.53 -10.53 -19.99
C HIS A 146 -3.82 -9.74 -19.69
N GLY A 147 -4.94 -10.43 -19.42
CA GLY A 147 -6.22 -9.81 -19.09
C GLY A 147 -6.25 -9.05 -17.75
N LEU A 148 -5.22 -9.21 -16.91
CA LEU A 148 -5.10 -8.57 -15.60
C LEU A 148 -3.91 -7.60 -15.51
N ALA A 149 -3.14 -7.41 -16.59
CA ALA A 149 -1.99 -6.51 -16.61
C ALA A 149 -2.41 -5.06 -16.27
N MET A 150 -3.50 -4.57 -16.87
CA MET A 150 -4.05 -3.23 -16.58
C MET A 150 -4.45 -3.06 -15.10
N ALA A 151 -5.03 -4.12 -14.51
CA ALA A 151 -5.42 -4.11 -13.10
C ALA A 151 -4.20 -3.95 -12.19
N ARG A 152 -3.10 -4.67 -12.46
CA ARG A 152 -1.83 -4.50 -11.73
C ARG A 152 -1.22 -3.12 -11.97
N GLY A 153 -1.21 -2.63 -13.21
CA GLY A 153 -0.71 -1.30 -13.54
C GLY A 153 -1.40 -0.19 -12.74
N LEU A 154 -2.74 -0.22 -12.69
CA LEU A 154 -3.52 0.72 -11.88
C LEU A 154 -3.31 0.55 -10.38
N ALA A 155 -3.28 -0.70 -9.89
CA ALA A 155 -3.07 -0.98 -8.48
C ALA A 155 -1.77 -0.34 -7.97
N TYR A 156 -0.68 -0.48 -8.72
CA TYR A 156 0.63 0.01 -8.30
C TYR A 156 0.80 1.51 -8.53
N ALA A 157 0.23 2.05 -9.61
CA ALA A 157 0.20 3.49 -9.79
C ALA A 157 -0.56 4.18 -8.65
N GLU A 158 -1.69 3.62 -8.21
CA GLU A 158 -2.44 4.17 -7.07
C GLU A 158 -1.72 3.94 -5.74
N ALA A 159 -1.07 2.80 -5.54
CA ALA A 159 -0.26 2.55 -4.35
C ALA A 159 0.92 3.54 -4.22
N VAL A 160 1.66 3.76 -5.30
CA VAL A 160 2.76 4.73 -5.35
C VAL A 160 2.24 6.16 -5.19
N ARG A 161 1.05 6.47 -5.73
CA ARG A 161 0.40 7.77 -5.53
C ARG A 161 0.12 8.06 -4.06
N GLU A 162 -0.47 7.09 -3.34
CA GLU A 162 -0.77 7.24 -1.90
C GLU A 162 0.53 7.27 -1.08
N TYR A 163 1.51 6.43 -1.40
CA TYR A 163 2.83 6.51 -0.78
C TYR A 163 3.46 7.90 -0.93
N ARG A 164 3.48 8.43 -2.15
CA ARG A 164 4.02 9.76 -2.46
C ARG A 164 3.28 10.89 -1.75
N ARG A 165 1.97 10.75 -1.56
CA ARG A 165 1.17 11.72 -0.79
C ARG A 165 1.66 11.77 0.66
N ASP A 166 1.89 10.62 1.26
CA ASP A 166 2.39 10.51 2.64
C ASP A 166 3.84 10.98 2.76
N VAL A 167 4.71 10.64 1.79
CA VAL A 167 6.07 11.21 1.69
C VAL A 167 6.02 12.74 1.67
N ARG A 168 5.17 13.34 0.84
CA ARG A 168 5.03 14.80 0.77
C ARG A 168 4.55 15.40 2.09
N SER A 169 3.62 14.74 2.78
CA SER A 169 3.15 15.21 4.09
C SER A 169 4.24 15.07 5.16
N TRP A 170 5.01 13.98 5.14
CA TRP A 170 6.15 13.74 6.02
C TRP A 170 7.29 14.74 5.83
N LEU A 171 7.50 15.21 4.58
CA LEU A 171 8.48 16.23 4.22
C LEU A 171 8.03 17.67 4.52
N GLU A 172 6.81 17.90 5.00
CA GLU A 172 6.30 19.25 5.28
C GLU A 172 7.25 20.01 6.24
N GLY A 173 7.80 21.13 5.76
CA GLY A 173 8.72 21.98 6.51
C GLY A 173 10.20 21.57 6.41
N ARG A 174 10.53 20.56 5.60
CA ARG A 174 11.91 20.19 5.26
C ARG A 174 12.32 20.80 3.92
N GLU A 175 13.58 21.23 3.83
CA GLU A 175 14.18 21.65 2.56
C GLU A 175 14.76 20.42 1.86
N LEU A 176 14.32 20.18 0.63
CA LEU A 176 14.84 19.13 -0.23
C LEU A 176 15.97 19.67 -1.11
N ALA A 177 16.96 18.82 -1.36
CA ALA A 177 17.91 19.06 -2.43
C ALA A 177 17.18 19.12 -3.80
N PRO A 178 17.73 19.84 -4.80
CA PRO A 178 17.12 19.92 -6.13
C PRO A 178 16.84 18.55 -6.76
N ASP A 179 17.77 17.61 -6.61
CA ASP A 179 17.71 16.29 -7.24
C ASP A 179 16.61 15.42 -6.58
N GLU A 180 16.52 15.42 -5.25
CA GLU A 180 15.43 14.75 -4.51
C GLU A 180 14.04 15.27 -4.91
N ARG A 181 13.92 16.60 -5.08
CA ARG A 181 12.67 17.22 -5.52
C ARG A 181 12.34 16.82 -6.96
N GLY A 182 13.34 16.84 -7.84
CA GLY A 182 13.21 16.42 -9.24
C GLY A 182 12.71 14.97 -9.35
N ALA A 183 13.35 14.05 -8.62
CA ALA A 183 12.96 12.64 -8.59
C ALA A 183 11.52 12.45 -8.06
N LEU A 184 11.14 13.16 -6.99
CA LEU A 184 9.78 13.08 -6.44
C LEU A 184 8.71 13.62 -7.39
N ASP A 185 9.03 14.67 -8.14
CA ASP A 185 8.12 15.24 -9.13
C ASP A 185 7.99 14.32 -10.36
N SER A 186 9.11 13.84 -10.92
CA SER A 186 9.15 12.87 -12.02
C SER A 186 8.37 11.58 -11.68
N LEU A 187 8.56 11.00 -10.48
CA LEU A 187 7.77 9.85 -10.02
C LEU A 187 6.26 10.12 -10.08
N GLY A 188 5.84 11.34 -9.72
CA GLY A 188 4.44 11.75 -9.80
C GLY A 188 3.90 11.89 -11.24
N GLU A 189 4.76 12.28 -12.17
CA GLU A 189 4.43 12.35 -13.61
C GLU A 189 4.24 10.95 -14.19
N HIS A 190 5.12 9.99 -13.90
CA HIS A 190 4.95 8.60 -14.32
C HIS A 190 3.69 7.96 -13.73
N VAL A 191 3.41 8.18 -12.44
CA VAL A 191 2.14 7.75 -11.81
C VAL A 191 0.94 8.33 -12.58
N THR A 192 0.99 9.61 -12.93
CA THR A 192 -0.10 10.28 -13.65
C THR A 192 -0.27 9.68 -15.05
N ARG A 193 0.83 9.44 -15.76
CA ARG A 193 0.85 8.84 -17.10
C ARG A 193 0.23 7.44 -17.09
N ILE A 194 0.66 6.56 -16.19
CA ILE A 194 0.11 5.19 -16.08
C ILE A 194 -1.39 5.22 -15.76
N ARG A 195 -1.83 6.14 -14.89
CA ARG A 195 -3.27 6.30 -14.59
C ARG A 195 -4.06 6.81 -15.78
N MET A 196 -3.48 7.69 -16.62
CA MET A 196 -4.11 8.14 -17.86
C MET A 196 -4.22 7.03 -18.92
N LEU A 197 -3.34 6.03 -18.86
CA LEU A 197 -3.40 4.83 -19.68
C LEU A 197 -4.34 3.76 -19.10
N ASP A 198 -5.09 4.06 -18.04
CA ASP A 198 -5.89 3.08 -17.30
C ASP A 198 -5.07 1.85 -16.86
N GLY A 199 -3.79 2.06 -16.55
CA GLY A 199 -2.84 1.02 -16.17
C GLY A 199 -2.31 0.17 -17.32
N ASP A 200 -2.58 0.54 -18.58
CA ASP A 200 -2.11 -0.16 -19.78
C ASP A 200 -0.60 0.01 -19.99
N VAL A 201 0.16 -0.66 -19.13
CA VAL A 201 1.61 -0.80 -19.18
C VAL A 201 1.97 -2.25 -18.86
N SER A 202 3.17 -2.69 -19.24
CA SER A 202 3.63 -4.02 -18.86
C SER A 202 3.73 -4.15 -17.34
N PRO A 203 3.50 -5.34 -16.77
CA PRO A 203 3.68 -5.57 -15.34
C PRO A 203 5.08 -5.21 -14.83
N GLN A 204 6.11 -5.33 -15.68
CA GLN A 204 7.48 -4.96 -15.34
C GLN A 204 7.66 -3.44 -15.16
N ILE A 205 6.94 -2.62 -15.92
CA ILE A 205 6.91 -1.16 -15.75
C ILE A 205 6.25 -0.80 -14.42
N ALA A 206 5.14 -1.46 -14.10
CA ALA A 206 4.44 -1.25 -12.82
C ALA A 206 5.32 -1.63 -11.61
N GLU A 207 6.03 -2.76 -11.67
CA GLU A 207 7.01 -3.15 -10.63
C GLU A 207 8.14 -2.13 -10.52
N ARG A 208 8.70 -1.68 -11.65
CA ARG A 208 9.77 -0.67 -11.65
C ARG A 208 9.33 0.62 -10.97
N LEU A 209 8.08 1.05 -11.17
CA LEU A 209 7.52 2.23 -10.48
C LEU A 209 7.52 2.06 -8.95
N VAL A 210 7.18 0.87 -8.46
CA VAL A 210 7.20 0.54 -7.02
C VAL A 210 8.63 0.54 -6.50
N GLU A 211 9.56 -0.10 -7.21
CA GLU A 211 10.97 -0.11 -6.83
C GLU A 211 11.57 1.29 -6.75
N THR A 212 11.27 2.15 -7.73
CA THR A 212 11.67 3.56 -7.73
C THR A 212 11.11 4.30 -6.51
N ALA A 213 9.83 4.09 -6.17
CA ALA A 213 9.22 4.73 -5.02
C ALA A 213 9.88 4.31 -3.69
N ARG A 214 10.24 3.03 -3.56
CA ARG A 214 10.95 2.50 -2.38
C ARG A 214 12.38 3.04 -2.25
N ASP A 215 13.13 3.09 -3.34
CA ASP A 215 14.49 3.64 -3.35
C ASP A 215 14.48 5.13 -3.03
N LEU A 216 13.54 5.90 -3.59
CA LEU A 216 13.36 7.31 -3.23
C LEU A 216 12.96 7.48 -1.76
N GLY A 217 12.07 6.61 -1.25
CA GLY A 217 11.71 6.56 0.16
C GLY A 217 12.92 6.35 1.07
N ARG A 218 13.80 5.41 0.73
CA ARG A 218 15.05 5.14 1.45
C ARG A 218 16.00 6.33 1.39
N ALA A 219 16.21 6.89 0.21
CA ALA A 219 17.06 8.08 0.03
C ALA A 219 16.61 9.22 0.94
N LEU A 220 15.30 9.52 0.96
CA LEU A 220 14.74 10.62 1.75
C LEU A 220 14.78 10.37 3.27
N ARG A 221 14.67 9.12 3.73
CA ARG A 221 14.73 8.76 5.16
C ARG A 221 16.14 8.75 5.70
N ASP A 222 17.05 8.13 4.96
CA ASP A 222 18.37 7.74 5.45
C ASP A 222 19.50 8.59 4.86
N GLY A 223 19.20 9.49 3.91
CA GLY A 223 20.21 10.22 3.14
C GLY A 223 21.02 9.30 2.23
N ASP A 224 20.43 8.21 1.75
CA ASP A 224 21.10 7.20 0.92
C ASP A 224 21.25 7.70 -0.54
N GLU A 225 22.40 8.30 -0.84
CA GLU A 225 22.75 8.80 -2.17
C GLU A 225 22.76 7.69 -3.24
N VAL A 226 23.07 6.44 -2.87
CA VAL A 226 23.06 5.32 -3.82
C VAL A 226 21.64 4.92 -4.16
N ALA A 227 20.72 4.96 -3.19
CA ALA A 227 19.30 4.76 -3.44
C ALA A 227 18.72 5.88 -4.31
N LEU A 228 19.15 7.13 -4.11
CA LEU A 228 18.74 8.25 -4.96
C LEU A 228 19.19 8.04 -6.41
N ALA A 229 20.47 7.74 -6.64
CA ALA A 229 20.99 7.49 -7.98
C ALA A 229 20.26 6.33 -8.69
N ARG A 230 19.94 5.24 -7.99
CA ARG A 230 19.14 4.14 -8.57
C ARG A 230 17.71 4.57 -8.90
N ALA A 231 17.10 5.40 -8.07
CA ALA A 231 15.77 5.92 -8.34
C ALA A 231 15.78 6.79 -9.61
N GLU A 232 16.78 7.65 -9.77
CA GLU A 232 16.97 8.48 -10.97
C GLU A 232 17.19 7.63 -12.23
N ASP A 233 18.11 6.65 -12.19
CA ASP A 233 18.35 5.72 -13.31
C ASP A 233 17.06 4.98 -13.73
N ARG A 234 16.24 4.57 -12.74
CA ARG A 234 14.97 3.91 -13.03
C ARG A 234 13.92 4.84 -13.60
N LEU A 235 13.88 6.10 -13.17
CA LEU A 235 12.98 7.13 -13.72
C LEU A 235 13.32 7.40 -15.18
N GLU A 236 14.60 7.59 -15.50
CA GLU A 236 15.06 7.76 -16.89
C GLU A 236 14.64 6.55 -17.74
N ALA A 237 14.84 5.33 -17.24
CA ALA A 237 14.41 4.12 -17.94
C ALA A 237 12.88 3.94 -18.07
N LEU A 238 12.07 4.72 -17.35
CA LEU A 238 10.60 4.77 -17.50
C LEU A 238 10.15 5.81 -18.53
N ASP A 239 11.02 6.74 -18.95
CA ASP A 239 10.74 7.69 -20.02
C ASP A 239 10.95 7.10 -21.42
N ASP A 240 11.74 6.03 -21.52
CA ASP A 240 12.05 5.31 -22.76
C ASP A 240 10.96 4.31 -23.19
N VAL A 241 9.81 4.27 -22.50
CA VAL A 241 8.72 3.31 -22.73
C VAL A 241 7.42 3.99 -23.14
#